data_AF-A0A962SU94-F1
#
_entry.id   AF-A0A962SU94-F1
#
_cell.length_a   1.000
_cell.length_b   1.000
_cell.length_c   1.000
_cell.angle_alpha   90.00
_cell.angle_beta   90.00
_cell.angle_gamma   90.00
#
_symmetry.space_group_name_H-M   'P 1'
#
loop_
_entity.id
_entity.type
_entity.pdbx_description
1 polymer ?
#
loop_
_entity_poly.entity_id
_entity_poly.type
_entity_poly.pdbx_seq_one_letter_code
_entity_poly.pdbx_strand_id
1 'polypeptide(L)' 'RNMANFFFNSEEYLGRNTTDRQFITNLYLTFFQREPDAEGYAFWLEQLANGMIRNTAMAGFLYSPEFTTFMEEVGF' A
#
# COMPACT_ATOMS: atom_id res chain seq x y z
N ARG A 1 -15.16 0.07 -0.96
CA ARG A 1 -14.37 -0.18 0.26
C ARG A 1 -14.06 -1.68 0.32
N ASN A 2 -12.79 -2.11 0.29
CA ASN A 2 -12.30 -3.47 0.66
C ASN A 2 -11.64 -4.39 -0.40
N MET A 3 -11.61 -4.07 -1.71
CA MET A 3 -11.05 -5.00 -2.71
C MET A 3 -9.55 -5.32 -2.49
N ALA A 4 -8.74 -4.32 -2.13
CA ALA A 4 -7.34 -4.53 -1.77
C ALA A 4 -7.18 -5.43 -0.53
N ASN A 5 -7.99 -5.23 0.51
CA ASN A 5 -7.94 -6.08 1.71
C ASN A 5 -8.26 -7.54 1.38
N PHE A 6 -9.20 -7.80 0.46
CA PHE A 6 -9.47 -9.16 -0.01
C PHE A 6 -8.30 -9.75 -0.82
N PHE A 7 -7.66 -8.97 -1.67
CA PHE A 7 -6.49 -9.41 -2.43
C PHE A 7 -5.30 -9.75 -1.52
N PHE A 8 -4.92 -8.84 -0.63
CA PHE A 8 -3.76 -8.99 0.25
C PHE A 8 -3.92 -10.05 1.35
N ASN A 9 -5.16 -10.35 1.77
CA ASN A 9 -5.44 -11.43 2.71
C ASN A 9 -5.83 -12.76 2.02
N SER A 10 -5.75 -12.84 0.69
CA SER A 10 -6.01 -14.10 -0.01
C SER A 10 -4.89 -15.12 0.23
N GLU A 11 -5.24 -16.41 0.26
CA GLU A 11 -4.25 -17.49 0.39
C GLU A 11 -3.23 -17.46 -0.76
N GLU A 12 -3.63 -17.03 -1.95
CA GLU A 12 -2.73 -16.88 -3.10
C GLU A 12 -1.66 -15.80 -2.83
N TYR A 13 -2.08 -14.64 -2.32
CA TYR A 13 -1.14 -13.55 -2.03
C TYR A 13 -0.23 -13.90 -0.84
N LEU A 14 -0.78 -14.48 0.22
CA LEU A 14 -0.02 -14.92 1.39
C LEU A 14 0.97 -16.05 1.02
N GLY A 15 0.55 -16.97 0.14
CA GLY A 15 1.38 -18.06 -0.38
C GLY A 15 2.55 -17.61 -1.26
N ARG A 16 2.50 -16.40 -1.82
CA ARG A 16 3.61 -15.80 -2.59
C ARG A 16 4.79 -15.36 -1.72
N ASN A 17 4.62 -15.31 -0.39
CA ASN A 17 5.65 -14.88 0.56
C ASN A 17 6.33 -13.57 0.14
N THR A 18 5.53 -12.59 -0.28
CA THR A 18 6.04 -11.33 -0.83
C THR A 18 6.86 -10.58 0.20
N THR A 19 7.95 -9.96 -0.23
CA THR A 19 8.71 -9.01 0.60
C THR A 19 7.90 -7.75 0.91
N ASP A 20 8.29 -7.00 1.93
CA ASP A 20 7.66 -5.70 2.25
C ASP A 20 7.75 -4.73 1.08
N ARG A 21 8.87 -4.77 0.35
CA ARG A 21 9.10 -4.06 -0.91
C ARG A 21 8.04 -4.35 -1.96
N GLN A 22 7.80 -5.63 -2.23
CA GLN A 22 6.77 -6.04 -3.19
C GLN A 22 5.36 -5.70 -2.70
N PHE A 23 5.13 -5.83 -1.39
CA PHE A 23 3.85 -5.49 -0.79
C PHE A 23 3.50 -4.01 -1.01
N ILE A 24 4.42 -3.07 -0.72
CA ILE A 24 4.17 -1.65 -0.95
C ILE A 24 3.98 -1.36 -2.44
N THR A 25 4.80 -1.94 -3.34
CA THR A 25 4.61 -1.74 -4.79
C THR A 25 3.22 -2.21 -5.25
N ASN A 26 2.77 -3.39 -4.81
CA ASN A 26 1.45 -3.90 -5.13
C ASN A 26 0.34 -3.01 -4.56
N LEU A 27 0.56 -2.40 -3.40
CA LEU A 27 -0.38 -1.49 -2.76
C LEU A 27 -0.63 -0.26 -3.66
N TYR A 28 0.43 0.38 -4.14
CA TYR A 28 0.35 1.52 -5.06
C TYR A 28 -0.30 1.15 -6.38
N LEU A 29 0.07 0.01 -6.97
CA LEU A 29 -0.55 -0.48 -8.20
C LEU A 29 -2.05 -0.78 -8.02
N THR A 30 -2.46 -1.26 -6.85
CA THR A 30 -3.87 -1.58 -6.57
C THR A 30 -4.72 -0.34 -6.38
N PHE A 31 -4.20 0.69 -5.71
CA PHE A 31 -4.98 1.88 -5.36
C PHE A 31 -4.83 3.04 -6.33
N PHE A 32 -3.61 3.28 -6.82
CA PHE A 32 -3.29 4.40 -7.68
C PHE A 32 -3.04 4.00 -9.13
N GLN A 33 -2.97 2.69 -9.42
CA GLN A 33 -2.60 2.16 -10.74
C GLN A 33 -1.27 2.74 -11.28
N ARG A 34 -0.37 3.13 -10.36
CA ARG A 34 0.95 3.70 -10.66
C ARG A 34 2.03 3.06 -9.80
N GLU A 35 3.28 3.23 -10.21
CA GLU A 35 4.43 2.87 -9.38
C GLU A 35 4.60 3.86 -8.21
N PRO A 36 5.08 3.40 -7.05
CA PRO A 36 5.33 4.27 -5.91
C PRO A 36 6.45 5.27 -6.19
N ASP A 37 6.28 6.49 -5.70
CA ASP A 37 7.37 7.45 -5.67
C ASP A 37 8.42 7.03 -4.65
N ALA A 38 9.68 7.41 -4.88
CA ALA A 38 10.79 7.01 -4.03
C ALA A 38 10.59 7.41 -2.55
N GLU A 39 9.99 8.58 -2.31
CA GLU A 39 9.76 9.11 -0.96
C GLU A 39 8.65 8.33 -0.22
N GLY A 40 7.49 8.16 -0.85
CA GLY A 40 6.39 7.37 -0.29
C GLY A 40 6.80 5.90 -0.09
N TYR A 41 7.52 5.33 -1.05
CA TYR A 41 8.04 3.97 -0.94
C TYR A 41 8.96 3.79 0.27
N ALA A 42 9.91 4.70 0.47
CA ALA A 42 10.84 4.67 1.59
C ALA A 42 10.10 4.83 2.92
N PHE A 43 9.14 5.76 3.01
CA PHE A 43 8.33 5.97 4.21
C PHE A 43 7.60 4.69 4.62
N TRP A 44 6.86 4.05 3.72
CA TRP A 44 6.10 2.85 4.06
C TRP A 44 7.00 1.66 4.39
N LEU A 45 8.16 1.54 3.74
CA LEU A 45 9.15 0.53 4.10
C LEU A 45 9.72 0.74 5.50
N GLU A 46 10.01 1.98 5.88
CA GLU A 46 10.49 2.32 7.21
C GLU A 46 9.45 1.96 8.27
N GLN A 47 8.16 2.25 8.00
CA GLN A 47 7.07 1.87 8.91
C GLN A 47 6.99 0.36 9.12
N LEU A 48 7.08 -0.43 8.04
CA LEU A 48 7.12 -1.89 8.14
C LEU A 48 8.37 -2.38 8.87
N ALA A 49 9.53 -1.76 8.62
CA ALA A 49 10.78 -2.07 9.32
C ALA A 49 10.72 -1.75 10.82
N ASN A 50 9.96 -0.72 11.21
CA ASN A 50 9.68 -0.36 12.61
C ASN A 50 8.66 -1.29 13.29
N GLY A 51 8.21 -2.36 12.63
CA GLY A 51 7.30 -3.35 13.18
C GLY A 51 5.81 -3.06 12.94
N MET A 52 5.49 -2.08 12.10
CA MET A 52 4.11 -1.93 11.64
C MET A 52 3.69 -3.17 10.84
N ILE A 53 2.53 -3.73 11.17
CA ILE A 53 1.98 -4.83 10.40
C ILE A 53 1.39 -4.33 9.08
N ARG A 54 1.48 -5.14 8.04
CA ARG A 54 1.03 -4.81 6.67
C ARG A 54 -0.43 -4.33 6.58
N ASN A 55 -1.34 -4.94 7.36
CA ASN A 55 -2.73 -4.51 7.39
C ASN A 55 -2.89 -3.09 7.96
N THR A 56 -2.09 -2.72 8.96
CA THR A 56 -2.07 -1.36 9.50
C THR A 56 -1.47 -0.37 8.51
N ALA A 57 -0.39 -0.75 7.81
CA ALA A 57 0.18 0.07 6.75
C ALA A 57 -0.83 0.34 5.62
N MET A 58 -1.55 -0.67 5.17
CA MET A 58 -2.62 -0.52 4.17
C MET A 58 -3.75 0.40 4.65
N ALA A 59 -4.20 0.23 5.90
CA ALA A 59 -5.22 1.11 6.46
C ALA A 59 -4.70 2.55 6.54
N GLY A 60 -3.49 2.76 7.05
CA GLY A 60 -2.84 4.06 7.14
C GLY A 60 -2.65 4.71 5.77
N PHE A 61 -2.32 3.93 4.74
CA PHE A 61 -2.16 4.40 3.36
C PHE A 61 -3.44 5.05 2.84
N LEU A 62 -4.60 4.42 3.03
CA LEU A 62 -5.89 4.94 2.59
C LEU A 62 -6.33 6.23 3.31
N TYR A 63 -5.77 6.51 4.47
CA TYR A 63 -6.00 7.73 5.24
C TYR A 63 -4.83 8.71 5.16
N SER A 64 -3.81 8.40 4.35
CA SER A 64 -2.62 9.24 4.25
C SER A 64 -2.93 10.54 3.50
N PRO A 65 -2.18 11.62 3.80
CA PRO A 65 -2.22 12.83 2.99
C PRO A 65 -1.92 12.55 1.51
N GLU A 66 -0.99 11.63 1.23
CA GLU A 66 -0.63 11.19 -0.12
C GLU A 66 -1.84 10.65 -0.91
N PHE A 67 -2.67 9.82 -0.28
CA PHE A 67 -3.90 9.31 -0.89
C PHE A 67 -4.92 10.42 -1.14
N THR A 68 -5.03 11.37 -0.21
CA THR A 68 -5.92 12.53 -0.38
C THR A 68 -5.46 13.42 -1.54
N THR A 69 -4.18 13.77 -1.59
CA THR A 69 -3.58 14.56 -2.67
C THR A 69 -3.74 13.86 -4.02
N PHE A 70 -3.50 12.54 -4.09
CA PHE A 70 -3.74 11.80 -5.32
C PHE A 70 -5.20 11.91 -5.78
N MET A 71 -6.17 11.74 -4.87
CA MET A 71 -7.60 11.85 -5.18
C MET A 71 -7.97 13.25 -5.68
N GLU A 72 -7.37 14.30 -5.12
CA GLU A 72 -7.54 15.68 -5.60
C GLU A 72 -6.94 15.87 -7.01
N GLU A 73 -5.76 15.31 -7.28
CA GLU A 73 -5.10 15.40 -8.59
C GLU A 73 -5.87 14.64 -9.69
N VAL A 74 -6.47 13.49 -9.38
CA VAL A 74 -7.27 12.73 -10.35
C VAL A 74 -8.69 13.28 -10.56
N GLY A 75 -9.05 14.37 -9.86
CA GLY A 75 -10.26 15.15 -10.13
C GLY A 75 -11.56 14.59 -9.54
N PHE A 76 -11.50 13.93 -8.39
CA PHE A 76 -12.70 13.53 -7.61
C PHE A 76 -13.14 14.58 -6.58
#